data_AF-A0A6N7Y318-F1
#
_entry.id   AF-A0A6N7Y318-F1
#
_cell.length_a   1.000
_cell.length_b   1.000
_cell.length_c   1.000
_cell.angle_alpha   90.00
_cell.angle_beta   90.00
_cell.angle_gamma   90.00
#
_symmetry.space_group_name_H-M   'P 1'
#
loop_
_entity.id
_entity.type
_entity.pdbx_description
1 polymer ?
#
loop_
_entity_poly.entity_id
_entity_poly.type
_entity_poly.pdbx_seq_one_letter_code
_entity_poly.pdbx_strand_id
1 'polypeptide(L)'
;MSIVDIAQIVSAGVAVLSFAGSVIVYRRTLNRERKLDTIKMLSEIRMKYPKICGLSYKAKKKYIKELEFFATGVNQKIYDIKIVSKMSGSRLIYQYEKYLKKIIKRIRKGKEDSKAYIEYEEIINKLKKIKNIRKKMI
;
A
#
# COMPACT_ATOMS: atom_id res chain seq x y z
N MET A 1 46.23 -29.86 -14.43
CA MET A 1 45.42 -28.65 -14.15
C MET A 1 46.37 -27.59 -13.64
N SER A 2 46.47 -26.45 -14.33
CA SER A 2 47.43 -25.41 -13.93
C SER A 2 46.89 -24.61 -12.73
N ILE A 3 47.80 -23.97 -12.00
CA ILE A 3 47.43 -23.05 -10.90
C ILE A 3 46.50 -21.94 -11.42
N VAL A 4 46.67 -21.52 -12.67
CA VAL A 4 45.85 -20.50 -13.33
C VAL A 4 44.41 -20.99 -13.52
N ASP A 5 44.22 -22.23 -13.95
CA ASP A 5 42.88 -22.81 -14.17
C ASP A 5 42.09 -22.90 -12.84
N ILE A 6 42.77 -23.28 -11.75
CA ILE A 6 42.18 -23.37 -10.41
C ILE A 6 41.74 -21.96 -9.94
N ALA A 7 42.60 -20.95 -10.11
CA ALA A 7 42.29 -19.58 -9.74
C ALA A 7 41.12 -19.00 -10.56
N GLN A 8 41.02 -19.32 -11.84
CA GLN A 8 39.91 -18.91 -12.70
C GLN A 8 38.58 -19.53 -12.26
N ILE A 9 38.56 -20.82 -11.91
CA ILE A 9 37.34 -21.48 -11.41
C ILE A 9 36.89 -20.89 -10.07
N VAL A 10 37.82 -20.66 -9.15
CA VAL A 10 37.52 -20.07 -7.83
C VAL A 10 36.97 -18.65 -7.98
N SER A 11 37.62 -17.81 -8.80
CA SER A 11 37.17 -16.42 -9.04
C SER A 11 35.79 -16.37 -9.71
N ALA A 12 35.52 -17.24 -10.68
CA ALA A 12 34.21 -17.37 -11.28
C ALA A 12 33.14 -17.76 -10.25
N GLY A 13 33.45 -18.72 -9.35
CA GLY A 13 32.55 -19.12 -8.27
C GLY A 13 32.22 -17.97 -7.31
N VAL A 14 33.23 -17.21 -6.88
CA VAL A 14 33.05 -16.04 -6.01
C VAL A 14 32.22 -14.95 -6.68
N ALA A 15 32.42 -14.71 -7.98
CA ALA A 15 31.64 -13.72 -8.73
C ALA A 15 30.15 -14.09 -8.79
N VAL A 16 29.82 -15.36 -9.05
CA VAL A 16 28.44 -15.85 -9.10
C VAL A 16 27.76 -15.73 -7.74
N LEU A 17 28.45 -16.13 -6.67
CA LEU A 17 27.92 -16.01 -5.30
C LEU A 17 27.70 -14.55 -4.88
N SER A 18 28.66 -13.68 -5.20
CA SER A 18 28.55 -12.24 -4.94
C SER A 18 27.35 -11.62 -5.67
N PHE A 19 27.14 -12.00 -6.94
CA PHE A 19 26.00 -11.51 -7.73
C PHE A 19 24.66 -12.02 -7.16
N ALA A 20 24.57 -13.31 -6.83
CA ALA A 20 23.38 -13.88 -6.21
C ALA A 20 23.05 -13.20 -4.87
N GLY A 21 24.08 -12.97 -4.03
CA GLY A 21 23.96 -12.22 -2.78
C GLY A 21 23.44 -10.80 -3.01
N SER A 22 23.98 -10.09 -3.99
CA SER A 22 23.55 -8.73 -4.36
C SER A 22 22.07 -8.68 -4.75
N VAL A 23 21.61 -9.62 -5.58
CA VAL A 23 20.19 -9.72 -5.99
C VAL A 23 19.27 -9.93 -4.78
N ILE A 24 19.68 -10.77 -3.82
CA ILE A 24 18.91 -11.01 -2.58
C ILE A 24 18.84 -9.73 -1.73
N VAL A 25 19.97 -9.05 -1.54
CA VAL A 25 20.03 -7.81 -0.76
C VAL A 25 19.17 -6.73 -1.43
N TYR A 26 19.30 -6.53 -2.74
CA TYR A 26 18.51 -5.58 -3.50
C TYR A 26 17.00 -5.80 -3.33
N ARG A 27 16.54 -7.05 -3.48
CA ARG A 27 15.13 -7.41 -3.27
C ARG A 27 14.67 -7.15 -1.82
N ARG A 28 15.53 -7.38 -0.83
CA ARG A 28 15.22 -7.09 0.58
C ARG A 28 15.13 -5.58 0.82
N THR A 29 16.02 -4.79 0.22
CA THR A 29 16.02 -3.32 0.31
C THR A 29 14.74 -2.73 -0.28
N LEU A 30 14.38 -3.10 -1.51
CA LEU A 30 13.13 -2.65 -2.14
C LEU A 30 11.88 -2.99 -1.31
N ASN A 31 11.85 -4.17 -0.70
CA ASN A 31 10.74 -4.56 0.18
C ASN A 31 10.71 -3.77 1.48
N ARG A 32 11.85 -3.31 2.00
CA ARG A 32 11.92 -2.42 3.17
C ARG A 32 11.46 -1.01 2.80
N GLU A 33 11.94 -0.47 1.68
CA GLU A 33 11.53 0.84 1.16
C GLU A 33 10.01 0.91 0.97
N ARG A 34 9.43 -0.06 0.25
CA ARG A 34 7.97 -0.17 0.09
C ARG A 34 7.20 -0.11 1.42
N LYS A 35 7.69 -0.80 2.45
CA LYS A 35 7.06 -0.79 3.78
C LYS A 35 7.16 0.58 4.44
N LEU A 36 8.35 1.18 4.42
CA LEU A 36 8.59 2.51 4.98
C LEU A 36 7.75 3.58 4.28
N ASP A 37 7.68 3.55 2.95
CA ASP A 37 6.87 4.49 2.17
C ASP A 37 5.38 4.33 2.45
N THR A 38 4.91 3.09 2.58
CA THR A 38 3.52 2.82 2.99
C THR A 38 3.22 3.42 4.37
N ILE A 39 4.14 3.25 5.32
CA ILE A 39 4.02 3.79 6.68
C ILE A 39 4.03 5.32 6.65
N LYS A 40 4.98 5.91 5.92
CA LYS A 40 5.16 7.34 5.79
C LYS A 40 3.90 7.98 5.20
N MET A 41 3.43 7.49 4.07
CA MET A 41 2.24 8.01 3.40
C MET A 41 0.98 7.89 4.26
N LEU A 42 0.78 6.75 4.94
CA LEU A 42 -0.33 6.60 5.90
C LEU A 42 -0.22 7.58 7.07
N SER A 43 0.99 7.83 7.56
CA SER A 43 1.24 8.75 8.67
C SER A 43 1.00 10.20 8.25
N GLU A 44 1.44 10.60 7.06
CA GLU A 44 1.20 11.93 6.49
C GLU A 44 -0.31 12.19 6.33
N ILE A 45 -1.05 11.26 5.73
CA ILE A 45 -2.51 11.35 5.59
C ILE A 45 -3.16 11.46 6.99
N ARG A 46 -2.67 10.70 7.98
CA ARG A 46 -3.19 10.74 9.35
C ARG A 46 -2.91 12.07 10.05
N MET A 47 -1.71 12.62 9.89
CA MET A 47 -1.31 13.90 10.49
C MET A 47 -2.11 15.05 9.90
N LYS A 48 -2.36 15.02 8.59
CA LYS A 48 -3.15 16.02 7.88
C LYS A 48 -4.64 15.95 8.21
N TYR A 49 -5.15 14.75 8.48
CA TYR A 49 -6.56 14.50 8.80
C TYR A 49 -6.70 13.66 10.09
N PRO A 50 -6.41 14.25 11.27
CA PRO A 50 -6.38 13.52 12.53
C PRO A 50 -7.77 13.00 12.91
N LYS A 51 -8.81 13.83 12.73
CA LYS A 51 -10.21 13.49 12.96
C LYS A 51 -11.02 13.79 11.69
N ILE A 52 -11.77 12.81 11.20
CA ILE A 52 -12.70 13.00 10.06
C ILE A 52 -14.05 13.53 10.53
N CYS A 53 -14.41 13.21 11.77
CA CYS A 53 -15.61 13.75 12.41
C CYS A 53 -15.47 15.27 12.50
N GLY A 54 -16.46 16.01 12.01
CA GLY A 54 -16.44 17.48 11.98
C GLY A 54 -15.73 18.13 10.78
N LEU A 55 -15.07 17.38 9.89
CA LEU A 55 -14.48 17.99 8.69
C LEU A 55 -15.55 18.57 7.76
N SER A 56 -15.26 19.74 7.19
CA SER A 56 -16.07 20.38 6.15
C SER A 56 -16.18 19.49 4.91
N TYR A 57 -17.23 19.69 4.11
CA TYR A 57 -17.43 18.91 2.88
C TYR A 57 -16.24 19.02 1.91
N LYS A 58 -15.67 20.23 1.76
CA LYS A 58 -14.47 20.48 0.94
C LYS A 58 -13.26 19.71 1.46
N ALA A 59 -13.03 19.69 2.78
CA ALA A 59 -11.93 18.95 3.39
C ALA A 59 -12.10 17.43 3.22
N LYS A 60 -13.32 16.91 3.39
CA LYS A 60 -13.63 15.49 3.14
C LYS A 60 -13.40 15.10 1.69
N LYS A 61 -13.75 15.97 0.74
CA LYS A 61 -13.47 15.72 -0.69
C LYS A 61 -11.97 15.66 -0.99
N LYS A 62 -11.18 16.58 -0.40
CA LYS A 62 -9.71 16.56 -0.51
C LYS A 62 -9.13 15.28 0.09
N TYR A 63 -9.62 14.88 1.26
CA TYR A 63 -9.23 13.64 1.92
C TYR A 63 -9.50 12.40 1.06
N ILE A 64 -10.69 12.27 0.47
CA ILE A 64 -11.03 11.14 -0.41
C ILE A 64 -10.12 11.12 -1.64
N LYS A 65 -9.77 12.29 -2.21
CA LYS A 65 -8.84 12.38 -3.34
C LYS A 65 -7.44 11.88 -2.98
N GLU A 66 -6.95 12.20 -1.78
CA GLU A 66 -5.64 11.71 -1.31
C GLU A 66 -5.68 10.21 -1.00
N LEU A 67 -6.80 9.70 -0.48
CA LEU A 67 -7.01 8.27 -0.29
C LEU A 67 -7.10 7.52 -1.63
N GLU A 68 -7.68 8.12 -2.66
CA GLU A 68 -7.72 7.54 -4.00
C GLU A 68 -6.32 7.40 -4.58
N PHE A 69 -5.51 8.46 -4.52
CA PHE A 69 -4.13 8.41 -4.98
C PHE A 69 -3.31 7.34 -4.23
N PHE A 70 -3.44 7.32 -2.89
CA PHE A 70 -2.82 6.28 -2.08
C PHE A 70 -3.31 4.89 -2.48
N ALA A 71 -4.60 4.75 -2.76
CA ALA A 71 -5.19 3.49 -3.13
C ALA A 71 -4.70 2.98 -4.49
N THR A 72 -4.58 3.86 -5.48
CA THR A 72 -3.94 3.54 -6.75
C THR A 72 -2.52 2.99 -6.52
N GLY A 73 -1.72 3.64 -5.65
CA GLY A 73 -0.37 3.17 -5.33
C GLY A 73 -0.33 1.79 -4.69
N VAL A 74 -1.26 1.47 -3.79
CA VAL A 74 -1.36 0.11 -3.21
C VAL A 74 -1.82 -0.91 -4.25
N ASN A 75 -2.79 -0.58 -5.10
CA ASN A 75 -3.29 -1.48 -6.15
C ASN A 75 -2.22 -1.77 -7.20
N GLN A 76 -1.35 -0.79 -7.49
CA GLN A 76 -0.16 -0.94 -8.35
C GLN A 76 1.03 -1.62 -7.64
N LYS A 77 0.86 -2.11 -6.41
CA LYS A 77 1.92 -2.74 -5.59
C LYS A 77 3.13 -1.83 -5.32
N ILE A 78 2.97 -0.52 -5.45
CA ILE A 78 3.95 0.47 -4.99
C ILE A 78 3.98 0.43 -3.46
N TYR A 79 2.80 0.34 -2.84
CA TYR A 79 2.62 0.21 -1.39
C TYR A 79 2.14 -1.19 -0.98
N ASP A 80 2.37 -1.56 0.29
CA ASP A 80 2.05 -2.89 0.82
C ASP A 80 0.70 -2.93 1.56
N ILE A 81 -0.31 -3.55 0.93
CA ILE A 81 -1.65 -3.74 1.50
C ILE A 81 -1.64 -4.51 2.83
N LYS A 82 -0.67 -5.42 3.07
CA LYS A 82 -0.57 -6.16 4.34
C LYS A 82 -0.21 -5.21 5.47
N ILE A 83 0.66 -4.24 5.22
CA ILE A 83 1.01 -3.18 6.18
C ILE A 83 -0.20 -2.27 6.42
N VAL A 84 -0.87 -1.82 5.34
CA VAL A 84 -2.11 -1.02 5.45
C VAL A 84 -3.14 -1.74 6.33
N SER A 85 -3.36 -3.03 6.09
CA SER A 85 -4.29 -3.85 6.87
C SER A 85 -3.91 -3.94 8.34
N LYS A 86 -2.62 -4.10 8.66
CA LYS A 86 -2.12 -4.20 10.04
C LYS A 86 -2.24 -2.87 10.79
N MET A 87 -1.86 -1.76 10.17
CA MET A 87 -1.76 -0.47 10.86
C MET A 87 -3.06 0.33 10.87
N SER A 88 -3.75 0.38 9.73
CA SER A 88 -4.87 1.31 9.52
C SER A 88 -6.12 0.64 8.97
N GLY A 89 -6.12 -0.67 8.74
CA GLY A 89 -7.23 -1.40 8.10
C GLY A 89 -8.58 -1.19 8.79
N SER A 90 -8.64 -1.36 10.12
CA SER A 90 -9.86 -1.12 10.90
C SER A 90 -10.39 0.30 10.77
N ARG A 91 -9.48 1.26 10.88
CA ARG A 91 -9.80 2.69 10.84
C ARG A 91 -10.32 3.09 9.46
N LEU A 92 -9.62 2.69 8.38
CA LEU A 92 -10.01 3.02 7.01
C LEU A 92 -11.39 2.45 6.67
N ILE A 93 -11.67 1.20 7.06
CA ILE A 93 -12.98 0.58 6.88
C ILE A 93 -14.07 1.37 7.64
N TYR A 94 -13.82 1.69 8.90
CA TYR A 94 -14.78 2.45 9.73
C TYR A 94 -15.07 3.84 9.13
N GLN A 95 -14.02 4.56 8.74
CA GLN A 95 -14.14 5.89 8.15
C GLN A 95 -14.91 5.85 6.82
N TYR A 96 -14.63 4.85 5.98
CA TYR A 96 -15.36 4.63 4.74
C TYR A 96 -16.87 4.44 5.01
N GLU A 97 -17.24 3.46 5.84
CA GLU A 97 -18.64 3.12 6.09
C GLU A 97 -19.40 4.28 6.76
N LYS A 98 -18.79 4.94 7.74
CA LYS A 98 -19.47 5.96 8.54
C LYS A 98 -19.57 7.31 7.84
N TYR A 99 -18.54 7.73 7.11
CA TYR A 99 -18.43 9.12 6.66
C TYR A 99 -18.27 9.29 5.14
N LEU A 100 -17.55 8.40 4.46
CA LEU A 100 -17.11 8.66 3.07
C LEU A 100 -18.02 8.01 2.02
N LYS A 101 -18.59 6.85 2.31
CA LYS A 101 -19.44 6.08 1.39
C LYS A 101 -20.62 6.89 0.85
N LYS A 102 -21.33 7.63 1.73
CA LYS A 102 -22.43 8.51 1.31
C LYS A 102 -21.96 9.66 0.42
N ILE A 103 -20.78 10.20 0.69
CA ILE A 103 -20.20 11.32 -0.09
C ILE A 103 -19.80 10.84 -1.48
N ILE A 104 -19.08 9.72 -1.58
CA ILE A 104 -18.67 9.11 -2.85
C ILE A 104 -19.90 8.83 -3.73
N LYS A 105 -20.96 8.23 -3.16
CA LYS A 105 -22.22 7.99 -3.87
C LYS A 105 -22.88 9.27 -4.38
N ARG A 106 -22.88 10.36 -3.59
CA ARG A 106 -23.41 11.66 -4.03
C ARG A 106 -22.58 12.26 -5.17
N ILE A 107 -21.25 12.13 -5.11
CA ILE A 107 -20.36 12.62 -6.16
C ILE A 107 -20.63 11.89 -7.49
N ARG A 108 -20.76 10.55 -7.46
CA ARG A 108 -21.07 9.74 -8.65
C ARG A 108 -22.46 10.02 -9.23
N LYS A 109 -23.43 10.43 -8.41
CA LYS A 109 -24.78 10.79 -8.88
C LYS A 109 -24.85 12.19 -9.50
N GLY A 110 -23.92 13.09 -9.17
CA GLY A 110 -23.98 14.51 -9.52
C GLY A 110 -23.02 14.96 -10.62
N LYS A 111 -22.16 14.09 -11.18
CA LYS A 111 -21.20 14.38 -12.27
C LYS A 111 -20.95 13.15 -13.15
N GLU A 112 -20.50 13.40 -14.39
CA GLU A 112 -20.23 12.47 -15.51
C GLU A 112 -19.33 11.26 -15.21
N ASP A 113 -18.61 11.23 -14.09
CA ASP A 113 -17.59 10.21 -13.83
C ASP A 113 -18.11 9.11 -12.89
N SER A 114 -18.78 8.13 -13.49
CA SER A 114 -19.35 6.96 -12.81
C SER A 114 -18.31 6.15 -12.00
N LYS A 115 -17.02 6.29 -12.34
CA LYS A 115 -15.90 5.54 -11.75
C LYS A 115 -15.13 6.30 -10.68
N ALA A 116 -15.58 7.49 -10.26
CA ALA A 116 -14.89 8.27 -9.24
C ALA A 116 -14.66 7.47 -7.95
N TYR A 117 -13.42 7.41 -7.49
CA TYR A 117 -13.01 6.78 -6.24
C TYR A 117 -13.10 5.24 -6.19
N ILE A 118 -12.96 4.58 -7.35
CA ILE A 118 -13.04 3.13 -7.46
C ILE A 118 -11.85 2.44 -6.80
N GLU A 119 -10.64 2.99 -6.95
CA GLU A 119 -9.42 2.39 -6.40
C GLU A 119 -9.49 2.31 -4.87
N TYR A 120 -10.00 3.38 -4.25
CA TYR A 120 -10.23 3.42 -2.82
C TYR A 120 -11.26 2.37 -2.37
N GLU A 121 -12.38 2.21 -3.08
CA GLU A 121 -13.38 1.19 -2.76
C GLU A 121 -12.84 -0.23 -2.90
N GLU A 122 -12.04 -0.49 -3.93
CA GLU A 122 -11.36 -1.77 -4.10
C GLU A 122 -10.48 -2.11 -2.91
N ILE A 123 -9.69 -1.16 -2.41
CA ILE A 123 -8.89 -1.37 -1.22
C ILE A 123 -9.73 -1.66 -0.01
N ILE A 124 -10.81 -0.91 0.22
CA ILE A 124 -11.69 -1.16 1.35
C ILE A 124 -12.25 -2.59 1.27
N ASN A 125 -12.62 -3.07 0.09
CA ASN A 125 -13.08 -4.44 -0.12
C ASN A 125 -11.96 -5.47 0.13
N LYS A 126 -10.74 -5.22 -0.36
CA LYS A 126 -9.56 -6.07 -0.07
C LYS A 126 -9.29 -6.14 1.44
N LEU A 127 -9.34 -5.01 2.14
CA LEU A 127 -9.14 -4.93 3.59
C LEU A 127 -10.22 -5.69 4.37
N LYS A 128 -11.50 -5.59 3.95
CA LYS A 128 -12.59 -6.38 4.55
C LYS A 128 -12.37 -7.88 4.36
N LYS A 129 -11.99 -8.32 3.16
CA LYS A 129 -11.67 -9.73 2.87
C LYS A 129 -10.54 -10.23 3.78
N ILE A 130 -9.44 -9.49 3.87
CA ILE A 130 -8.29 -9.84 4.73
C ILE A 130 -8.72 -9.98 6.19
N LYS A 131 -9.57 -9.08 6.69
CA LYS A 131 -10.08 -9.15 8.07
C LYS A 131 -11.00 -10.34 8.31
N ASN A 132 -11.92 -10.62 7.39
CA ASN A 132 -12.82 -11.76 7.53
C ASN A 132 -12.05 -13.07 7.55
N ILE A 133 -11.02 -13.20 6.71
CA ILE A 133 -10.13 -14.35 6.69
C ILE A 133 -9.41 -14.51 8.05
N ARG A 134 -8.87 -13.42 8.60
CA ARG A 134 -8.24 -13.46 9.95
C ARG A 134 -9.22 -13.83 11.06
N LYS A 135 -10.47 -13.37 10.99
CA LYS A 135 -11.48 -13.69 12.01
C LYS A 135 -11.89 -15.17 11.99
N LYS A 136 -11.82 -15.84 10.83
CA LYS A 136 -12.13 -17.27 10.70
C LYS A 136 -10.99 -18.21 11.15
N MET A 137 -9.77 -17.69 11.30
CA MET A 137 -8.60 -18.47 11.76
C MET A 137 -8.43 -18.45 13.28
N ILE A 138 -9.30 -17.74 13.99
CA ILE A 138 -9.36 -17.64 15.45
C ILE A 138 -10.65 -18.32 15.88
#